data_AF-A0A0N0P547-F1
#
_entry.id   AF-A0A0N0P547-F1
#
_cell.length_a   1.000
_cell.length_b   1.000
_cell.length_c   1.000
_cell.angle_alpha   90.00
_cell.angle_beta   90.00
_cell.angle_gamma   90.00
#
_symmetry.space_group_name_H-M   'P 1'
#
loop_
_entity.id
_entity.type
_entity.pdbx_description
1 polymer ?
#
loop_
_entity_poly.entity_id
_entity_poly.type
_entity_poly.pdbx_seq_one_letter_code
_entity_poly.pdbx_strand_id
1 'polypeptide(L)'
;MFRRKDEDTLGNTPCLTLWGLKDKCYSTTYDVRVNDLFVMCPERRDRFRAAQAFAIIFIVIFCVECVLGFVQLCCCTCLRWVCLALNILGIFSCIPWTLMCVMYFRNTESSSDWWRSRNCTRFNTDYKYGAGFALLVTAWCVNTVNIVFIMLPC
;
A
#
# COMPACT_ATOMS: atom_id res chain seq x y z
N MET A 1 7.34 -0.13 -2.55
CA MET A 1 6.92 -0.40 -1.16
C MET A 1 8.12 -0.48 -0.25
N PHE A 2 9.12 -1.28 -0.61
CA PHE A 2 10.37 -1.38 0.12
C PHE A 2 11.57 -1.16 -0.81
N ARG A 3 12.70 -0.74 -0.25
CA ARG A 3 14.00 -0.66 -0.90
C ARG A 3 15.02 -1.35 -0.01
N ARG A 4 16.08 -1.91 -0.58
CA ARG A 4 17.17 -2.45 0.23
C ARG A 4 17.88 -1.32 1.01
N LYS A 5 18.39 -1.64 2.20
CA LYS A 5 19.03 -0.65 3.09
C LYS A 5 20.39 -0.18 2.58
N ASP A 6 21.15 -1.08 1.96
CA ASP A 6 22.49 -0.88 1.41
C ASP A 6 22.53 -0.05 0.14
N GLU A 7 21.37 0.36 -0.38
CA GLU A 7 21.27 1.04 -1.66
C GLU A 7 20.68 2.45 -1.56
N ASP A 8 21.21 3.36 -2.37
CA ASP A 8 20.80 4.75 -2.41
C ASP A 8 19.34 4.91 -2.84
N THR A 9 18.67 5.88 -2.21
CA THR A 9 17.24 6.17 -2.40
C THR A 9 16.95 6.86 -3.74
N LEU A 10 17.95 7.50 -4.34
CA LEU A 10 17.84 8.29 -5.58
C LEU A 10 18.45 7.58 -6.79
N GLY A 11 19.08 6.42 -6.60
CA GLY A 11 19.68 5.62 -7.68
C GLY A 11 18.71 4.64 -8.33
N ASN A 12 19.10 4.12 -9.49
CA ASN A 12 18.47 2.98 -10.15
C ASN A 12 18.83 1.67 -9.45
N THR A 13 18.32 1.54 -8.24
CA THR A 13 18.56 0.43 -7.32
C THR A 13 17.35 -0.51 -7.34
N PRO A 14 17.50 -1.79 -6.96
CA PRO A 14 16.41 -2.72 -6.91
C PRO A 14 15.40 -2.29 -5.86
N CYS A 15 14.13 -2.46 -6.19
CA CYS A 15 13.05 -2.23 -5.24
C CYS A 15 11.97 -3.28 -5.31
N LEU A 16 11.38 -3.45 -4.14
CA LEU A 16 10.24 -4.32 -3.94
C LEU A 16 8.97 -3.48 -3.96
N THR A 17 8.16 -3.72 -4.98
CA THR A 17 6.84 -3.11 -5.12
C THR A 17 5.78 -4.04 -4.53
N LEU A 18 4.54 -3.56 -4.46
CA LEU A 18 3.41 -4.40 -4.08
C LEU A 18 3.18 -5.56 -5.08
N TRP A 19 3.68 -5.41 -6.31
CA TRP A 19 3.41 -6.30 -7.45
C TRP A 19 4.56 -7.24 -7.81
N GLY A 20 5.75 -6.99 -7.26
CA GLY A 20 6.96 -7.78 -7.53
C GLY A 20 8.25 -7.01 -7.26
N LEU A 21 9.35 -7.74 -7.39
CA LEU A 21 10.71 -7.21 -7.37
C LEU A 21 11.05 -6.62 -8.74
N LYS A 22 11.80 -5.53 -8.72
CA LYS A 22 12.42 -4.93 -9.90
C LYS A 22 13.88 -4.70 -9.60
N ASP A 23 14.78 -5.11 -10.50
CA ASP A 23 16.21 -4.79 -10.44
C ASP A 23 16.45 -3.33 -10.77
N LYS A 24 15.64 -2.78 -11.68
CA LYS A 24 15.60 -1.36 -12.01
C LYS A 24 14.25 -0.79 -11.59
N CYS A 25 14.20 0.05 -10.56
CA CYS A 25 12.94 0.59 -10.05
C CYS A 25 12.06 1.30 -11.08
N TYR A 26 12.67 1.97 -12.07
CA TYR A 26 11.93 2.67 -13.11
C TYR A 26 11.41 1.74 -14.21
N SER A 27 11.86 0.49 -14.26
CA SER A 27 11.43 -0.46 -15.28
C SER A 27 9.92 -0.64 -15.24
N THR A 28 9.30 -0.80 -16.40
CA THR A 28 7.88 -1.17 -16.53
C THR A 28 7.66 -2.67 -16.30
N THR A 29 8.71 -3.47 -16.49
CA THR A 29 8.68 -4.92 -16.26
C THR A 29 9.01 -5.28 -14.81
N TYR A 30 8.63 -6.48 -14.42
CA TYR A 30 8.99 -7.09 -13.14
C TYR A 30 9.92 -8.26 -13.40
N ASP A 31 11.06 -8.29 -12.73
CA ASP A 31 12.00 -9.39 -12.83
C ASP A 31 11.46 -10.64 -12.13
N VAL A 32 10.85 -10.44 -10.95
CA VAL A 32 10.20 -11.52 -10.18
C VAL A 32 8.86 -11.05 -9.63
N ARG A 33 7.80 -11.83 -9.86
CA ARG A 33 6.47 -11.54 -9.30
C ARG A 33 6.38 -11.99 -7.85
N VAL A 34 5.44 -11.40 -7.10
CA VAL A 34 5.17 -11.76 -5.69
C VAL A 34 4.93 -13.26 -5.49
N ASN A 35 4.28 -13.91 -6.44
CA ASN A 35 3.97 -15.34 -6.37
C ASN A 35 5.24 -16.19 -6.35
N ASP A 36 6.24 -15.80 -7.14
CA ASP A 36 7.52 -16.51 -7.30
C ASP A 36 8.50 -16.11 -6.20
N LEU A 37 8.46 -14.84 -5.79
CA LEU A 37 9.31 -14.29 -4.74
C LEU A 37 9.03 -14.92 -3.37
N PHE A 38 7.76 -15.20 -3.08
CA PHE A 38 7.32 -15.77 -1.81
C PHE A 38 6.77 -17.18 -1.97
N VAL A 39 7.39 -17.98 -2.86
CA VAL A 39 7.04 -19.41 -3.02
C VAL A 39 7.12 -20.15 -1.69
N MET A 40 8.20 -19.90 -0.95
CA MET A 40 8.50 -20.57 0.31
C MET A 40 7.81 -19.97 1.54
N CYS A 41 7.19 -18.78 1.39
CA CYS A 41 6.53 -18.02 2.45
C CYS A 41 5.06 -17.71 2.09
N PRO A 42 4.16 -18.71 2.09
CA PRO A 42 2.74 -18.52 1.73
C PRO A 42 2.03 -17.41 2.54
N GLU A 43 2.27 -17.29 3.85
CA GLU A 43 1.60 -16.28 4.67
C GLU A 43 1.96 -14.86 4.23
N ARG A 44 3.23 -14.66 3.84
CA ARG A 44 3.70 -13.40 3.26
C ARG A 44 3.03 -13.15 1.91
N ARG A 45 2.99 -14.17 1.05
CA ARG A 45 2.38 -14.06 -0.28
C ARG A 45 0.92 -13.64 -0.18
N ASP A 46 0.17 -14.24 0.74
CA ASP A 46 -1.26 -13.95 0.91
C ASP A 46 -1.49 -12.54 1.46
N ARG A 47 -0.63 -12.06 2.37
CA ARG A 47 -0.66 -10.66 2.80
C ARG A 47 -0.39 -9.67 1.66
N PHE A 48 0.56 -9.97 0.78
CA PHE A 48 0.79 -9.15 -0.42
C PHE A 48 -0.41 -9.18 -1.37
N ARG A 49 -1.02 -10.36 -1.60
CA ARG A 49 -2.22 -10.48 -2.44
C ARG A 49 -3.41 -9.71 -1.87
N ALA A 50 -3.64 -9.79 -0.56
CA ALA A 50 -4.65 -9.01 0.12
C ALA A 50 -4.39 -7.51 -0.07
N ALA A 51 -3.15 -7.06 0.20
CA ALA A 51 -2.79 -5.66 0.03
C ALA A 51 -2.91 -5.18 -1.43
N GLN A 52 -2.58 -6.02 -2.43
CA GLN A 52 -2.81 -5.74 -3.86
C GLN A 52 -4.29 -5.50 -4.17
N ALA A 53 -5.16 -6.41 -3.72
CA ALA A 53 -6.59 -6.31 -3.95
C ALA A 53 -7.17 -5.04 -3.31
N PHE A 54 -6.87 -4.80 -2.03
CA PHE A 54 -7.33 -3.60 -1.34
C PHE A 54 -6.77 -2.33 -1.97
N ALA A 55 -5.49 -2.30 -2.39
CA ALA A 55 -4.92 -1.14 -3.05
C ALA A 55 -5.67 -0.79 -4.36
N ILE A 56 -6.04 -1.78 -5.18
CA ILE A 56 -6.85 -1.55 -6.39
C ILE A 56 -8.23 -0.99 -6.01
N ILE A 57 -8.90 -1.61 -5.03
CA ILE A 57 -10.23 -1.17 -4.59
C ILE A 57 -10.21 0.30 -4.14
N PHE A 58 -9.23 0.69 -3.31
CA PHE A 58 -9.14 2.07 -2.82
C PHE A 58 -8.70 3.07 -3.89
N ILE A 59 -7.91 2.66 -4.89
CA ILE A 59 -7.63 3.52 -6.05
C ILE A 59 -8.95 3.89 -6.75
N VAL A 60 -9.82 2.90 -7.00
CA VAL A 60 -11.12 3.16 -7.64
C VAL A 60 -12.00 4.06 -6.77
N ILE A 61 -12.09 3.78 -5.47
CA ILE A 61 -12.88 4.59 -4.52
C ILE A 61 -12.39 6.04 -4.52
N PHE A 62 -11.07 6.28 -4.40
CA PHE A 62 -10.51 7.63 -4.41
C PHE A 62 -10.69 8.36 -5.74
N CYS A 63 -10.66 7.66 -6.88
CA CYS A 63 -10.99 8.27 -8.17
C CYS A 63 -12.46 8.73 -8.22
N VAL A 64 -13.39 7.89 -7.73
CA VAL A 64 -14.82 8.23 -7.68
C VAL A 64 -15.05 9.41 -6.73
N GLU A 65 -14.42 9.41 -5.55
CA GLU A 65 -14.47 10.52 -4.60
C GLU A 65 -13.95 11.82 -5.20
N CYS A 66 -12.84 11.77 -5.95
CA CYS A 66 -12.28 12.94 -6.61
C CYS A 66 -13.25 13.55 -7.63
N VAL A 67 -13.87 12.71 -8.47
CA VAL A 67 -14.87 13.16 -9.46
C VAL A 67 -16.11 13.72 -8.77
N LEU A 68 -16.67 13.00 -7.79
CA LEU A 68 -17.87 13.45 -7.08
C LEU A 68 -17.61 14.71 -6.24
N GLY A 69 -16.42 14.82 -5.63
CA GLY A 69 -15.99 16.02 -4.92
C GLY A 69 -15.92 17.24 -5.85
N PHE A 70 -15.39 17.08 -7.07
CA PHE A 70 -15.39 18.14 -8.07
C PHE A 70 -16.82 18.53 -8.49
N VAL A 71 -17.69 17.55 -8.76
CA VAL A 71 -19.10 17.81 -9.11
C VAL A 71 -19.86 18.48 -7.96
N GLN A 72 -19.59 18.10 -6.72
CA GLN A 72 -20.18 18.72 -5.54
C GLN A 72 -19.81 20.21 -5.43
N LEU A 73 -18.55 20.56 -5.71
CA LEU A 73 -18.07 21.95 -5.70
C LEU A 73 -18.68 22.78 -6.85
N CYS A 74 -18.89 22.17 -8.01
CA CYS A 74 -19.39 22.90 -9.19
C CYS A 74 -20.91 23.05 -9.24
N CYS A 75 -21.69 22.03 -8.87
CA CYS A 75 -23.10 21.97 -9.29
C CYS A 75 -24.09 21.37 -8.28
N CYS A 76 -23.69 20.58 -7.28
CA CYS A 76 -24.64 19.77 -6.49
C CYS A 76 -24.24 19.56 -5.02
N THR A 77 -24.77 20.37 -4.10
CA THR A 77 -24.55 20.22 -2.64
C THR A 77 -25.17 18.93 -2.06
N CYS A 78 -26.17 18.35 -2.72
CA CYS A 78 -26.81 17.10 -2.29
C CYS A 78 -25.83 15.91 -2.26
N LEU A 79 -24.74 15.96 -3.02
CA LEU A 79 -23.70 14.93 -3.03
C LEU A 79 -22.86 14.91 -1.76
N ARG A 80 -22.97 15.91 -0.88
CA ARG A 80 -22.18 16.01 0.37
C ARG A 80 -22.23 14.73 1.19
N TRP A 81 -23.42 14.17 1.40
CA TRP A 81 -23.59 12.94 2.19
C TRP A 81 -23.02 11.71 1.49
N VAL A 82 -23.06 11.67 0.15
CA VAL A 82 -22.47 10.60 -0.66
C VAL A 82 -20.94 10.67 -0.59
N CYS A 83 -20.36 11.86 -0.78
CA CYS A 83 -18.93 12.09 -0.62
C CYS A 83 -18.46 11.76 0.80
N LEU A 84 -19.23 12.12 1.82
CA LEU A 84 -18.92 11.78 3.21
C LEU A 84 -18.91 10.25 3.41
N ALA A 85 -19.93 9.55 2.92
CA ALA A 85 -20.00 8.09 3.04
C ALA A 85 -18.81 7.40 2.35
N LEU A 86 -18.44 7.86 1.15
CA LEU A 86 -17.28 7.34 0.44
C LEU A 86 -15.98 7.61 1.21
N ASN A 87 -15.74 8.83 1.69
CA ASN A 87 -14.52 9.15 2.45
C ASN A 87 -14.41 8.31 3.74
N ILE A 88 -15.53 8.01 4.41
CA ILE A 88 -15.57 7.08 5.55
C ILE A 88 -15.14 5.68 5.12
N LEU A 89 -15.61 5.19 3.96
CA LEU A 89 -15.10 3.94 3.39
C LEU A 89 -13.60 4.04 3.05
N GLY A 90 -13.14 5.21 2.59
CA GLY A 90 -11.74 5.52 2.34
C GLY A 90 -10.83 5.36 3.56
N ILE A 91 -11.36 5.39 4.79
CA ILE A 91 -10.56 5.13 6.02
C ILE A 91 -9.95 3.73 5.98
N PHE A 92 -10.66 2.76 5.40
CA PHE A 92 -10.17 1.37 5.27
C PHE A 92 -8.98 1.24 4.30
N SER A 93 -8.59 2.30 3.59
CA SER A 93 -7.32 2.36 2.84
C SER A 93 -6.08 2.25 3.72
N CYS A 94 -6.23 2.20 5.04
CA CYS A 94 -5.17 1.81 5.95
C CYS A 94 -4.74 0.34 5.81
N ILE A 95 -5.62 -0.54 5.32
CA ILE A 95 -5.36 -1.99 5.26
C ILE A 95 -4.10 -2.32 4.45
N PRO A 96 -3.91 -1.85 3.20
CA PRO A 96 -2.70 -2.16 2.42
C PRO A 96 -1.40 -1.78 3.12
N TRP A 97 -1.31 -0.57 3.69
CA TRP A 97 -0.05 -0.11 4.29
C TRP A 97 0.18 -0.70 5.68
N THR A 98 -0.88 -0.97 6.47
CA THR A 98 -0.74 -1.66 7.76
C THR A 98 -0.29 -3.10 7.58
N LEU A 99 -0.77 -3.82 6.55
CA LEU A 99 -0.25 -5.14 6.17
C LEU A 99 1.25 -5.09 5.85
N MET A 100 1.72 -4.04 5.18
CA MET A 100 3.16 -3.83 4.95
C MET A 100 3.94 -3.58 6.23
N CYS A 101 3.41 -2.78 7.16
CA CYS A 101 4.02 -2.57 8.47
C CYS A 101 4.15 -3.90 9.24
N VAL A 102 3.12 -4.74 9.21
CA VAL A 102 3.17 -6.06 9.84
C VAL A 102 4.32 -6.89 9.28
N MET A 103 4.49 -6.92 7.95
CA MET A 103 5.60 -7.65 7.33
C MET A 103 6.97 -7.01 7.58
N TYR A 104 7.01 -5.70 7.83
CA TYR A 104 8.23 -5.00 8.17
C TYR A 104 8.74 -5.34 9.57
N PHE A 105 7.85 -5.41 10.56
CA PHE A 105 8.24 -5.60 11.96
C PHE A 105 8.17 -7.04 12.45
N ARG A 106 7.26 -7.86 11.89
CA ARG A 106 7.01 -9.23 12.35
C ARG A 106 7.59 -10.26 11.39
N ASN A 107 8.14 -11.32 11.98
CA ASN A 107 8.44 -12.53 11.23
C ASN A 107 7.12 -13.13 10.75
N THR A 108 7.10 -13.51 9.48
CA THR A 108 5.86 -13.89 8.80
C THR A 108 5.55 -15.36 9.00
N GLU A 109 6.54 -16.20 9.28
CA GLU A 109 6.35 -17.63 9.48
C GLU A 109 7.31 -18.17 10.54
N SER A 110 6.77 -18.96 11.49
CA SER A 110 7.55 -19.82 12.39
C SER A 110 7.42 -21.26 11.91
N SER A 111 8.24 -21.65 10.94
CA SER A 111 8.38 -23.05 10.54
C SER A 111 9.35 -23.79 11.46
N SER A 112 9.08 -25.07 11.74
CA SER A 112 10.04 -25.99 12.38
C SER A 112 11.34 -26.11 11.59
N ASP A 113 11.26 -25.90 10.27
CA ASP A 113 12.41 -25.90 9.37
C ASP A 113 13.17 -24.57 9.46
N TRP A 114 14.42 -24.64 9.94
CA TRP A 114 15.30 -23.49 10.13
C TRP A 114 15.62 -22.74 8.83
N TRP A 115 15.69 -23.44 7.69
CA TRP A 115 16.01 -22.85 6.38
C TRP A 115 14.84 -22.01 5.85
N ARG A 116 13.59 -22.42 6.12
CA ARG A 116 12.39 -21.70 5.71
C ARG A 116 12.14 -20.48 6.60
N SER A 117 12.40 -20.60 7.90
CA SER A 117 12.35 -19.47 8.84
C SER A 117 13.35 -18.36 8.46
N ARG A 118 14.55 -18.73 7.96
CA ARG A 118 15.57 -17.76 7.51
C ARG A 118 15.17 -17.00 6.24
N ASN A 119 14.39 -17.61 5.35
CA ASN A 119 13.92 -16.95 4.12
C ASN A 119 12.66 -16.08 4.36
N CYS A 120 11.94 -16.28 5.46
CA CYS A 120 10.71 -15.56 5.80
C CYS A 120 10.89 -14.57 6.97
N THR A 121 12.08 -14.00 7.11
CA THR A 121 12.42 -12.99 8.14
C THR A 121 11.80 -11.62 7.88
N ARG A 122 11.52 -10.86 8.93
CA ARG A 122 10.98 -9.49 8.86
C ARG A 122 11.77 -8.58 7.90
N PHE A 123 11.08 -7.75 7.11
CA PHE A 123 11.76 -6.91 6.12
C PHE A 123 12.69 -5.84 6.72
N ASN A 124 12.50 -5.44 7.98
CA ASN A 124 13.39 -4.45 8.62
C ASN A 124 14.84 -4.93 8.80
N THR A 125 15.19 -6.18 8.51
CA THR A 125 16.62 -6.57 8.49
C THR A 125 17.32 -5.93 7.30
N ASP A 126 16.79 -6.12 6.10
CA ASP A 126 17.50 -5.85 4.85
C ASP A 126 16.85 -4.71 4.03
N TYR A 127 15.63 -4.31 4.39
CA TYR A 127 14.86 -3.33 3.65
C TYR A 127 14.43 -2.14 4.51
N LYS A 128 14.27 -0.99 3.85
CA LYS A 128 13.66 0.26 4.34
C LYS A 128 12.38 0.54 3.55
N TYR A 129 11.49 1.37 4.10
CA TYR A 129 10.31 1.82 3.37
C TYR A 129 10.70 2.66 2.15
N GLY A 130 10.00 2.47 1.03
CA GLY A 130 10.18 3.25 -0.19
C GLY A 130 9.05 4.26 -0.40
N ALA A 131 9.20 5.13 -1.41
CA ALA A 131 8.23 6.17 -1.76
C ALA A 131 6.79 5.65 -1.92
N GLY A 132 6.60 4.47 -2.53
CA GLY A 132 5.27 3.88 -2.68
C GLY A 132 4.56 3.56 -1.35
N PHE A 133 5.30 3.30 -0.27
CA PHE A 133 4.70 3.16 1.06
C PHE A 133 4.26 4.52 1.61
N ALA A 134 5.14 5.53 1.51
CA ALA A 134 4.83 6.90 1.92
C ALA A 134 3.57 7.43 1.21
N LEU A 135 3.44 7.20 -0.10
CA LEU A 135 2.27 7.61 -0.87
C LEU A 135 0.96 6.99 -0.36
N LEU A 136 0.95 5.71 0.03
CA LEU A 136 -0.24 5.07 0.60
C LEU A 136 -0.63 5.67 1.96
N VAL A 137 0.36 5.94 2.81
CA VAL A 137 0.12 6.58 4.11
C VAL A 137 -0.37 8.02 3.92
N THR A 138 0.25 8.78 3.03
CA THR A 138 -0.16 10.15 2.69
C THR A 138 -1.58 10.17 2.14
N ALA A 139 -1.95 9.25 1.23
CA ALA A 139 -3.31 9.15 0.72
C ALA A 139 -4.34 8.94 1.84
N TRP A 140 -4.05 8.03 2.78
CA TRP A 140 -4.90 7.79 3.94
C TRP A 140 -5.01 9.03 4.86
N CYS A 141 -3.91 9.74 5.11
CA CYS A 141 -3.91 10.98 5.89
C CYS A 141 -4.76 12.06 5.21
N VAL A 142 -4.59 12.26 3.90
CA VAL A 142 -5.35 13.25 3.12
C VAL A 142 -6.84 12.93 3.13
N ASN A 143 -7.24 11.67 2.94
CA ASN A 143 -8.63 11.23 3.06
C ASN A 143 -9.20 11.53 4.46
N THR A 144 -8.44 11.24 5.52
CA THR A 144 -8.88 11.48 6.90
C THR A 144 -9.09 12.98 7.17
N VAL A 145 -8.20 13.83 6.68
CA VAL A 145 -8.33 15.29 6.78
C VAL A 145 -9.54 15.78 5.97
N ASN A 146 -9.79 15.20 4.79
CA ASN A 146 -10.93 15.56 3.95
C ASN A 146 -12.28 15.30 4.64
N ILE A 147 -12.41 14.23 5.43
CA ILE A 147 -13.62 13.96 6.23
C ILE A 147 -13.93 15.14 7.16
N VAL A 148 -12.92 15.68 7.83
CA VAL A 148 -13.10 16.82 8.75
C VAL A 148 -13.61 18.04 7.97
N PHE A 149 -13.01 18.35 6.83
CA PHE A 149 -13.46 19.47 5.98
C PHE A 149 -14.88 19.27 5.44
N ILE A 150 -15.25 18.05 5.05
CA ILE A 150 -16.62 17.74 4.63
C ILE A 150 -17.59 17.80 5.81
N MET A 151 -17.17 17.60 7.06
CA MET A 151 -18.06 17.73 8.22
C MET A 151 -18.26 19.18 8.68
N LEU A 152 -17.29 20.07 8.44
CA LEU A 152 -17.41 21.48 8.79
C LEU A 152 -18.64 22.08 8.07
N PRO A 153 -19.56 22.73 8.79
CA PRO A 153 -20.61 23.50 8.17
C PRO A 153 -19.97 24.73 7.51
N CYS A 154 -20.11 24.82 6.19
CA CYS A 154 -19.98 26.09 5.47
C CYS A 154 -21.36 26.74 5.39
#